data_AF-A0A139D0N4-F1
#
_entry.id   AF-A0A139D0N4-F1
#
_cell.length_a   1.000
_cell.length_b   1.000
_cell.length_c   1.000
_cell.angle_alpha   90.00
_cell.angle_beta   90.00
_cell.angle_gamma   90.00
#
_symmetry.space_group_name_H-M   'P 1'
#
loop_
_entity.id
_entity.type
_entity.pdbx_description
1 polymer ?
#
loop_
_entity_poly.entity_id
_entity_poly.type
_entity_poly.pdbx_seq_one_letter_code
_entity_poly.pdbx_strand_id
1 'polypeptide(L)'
;MSGEIYSYLFPSLLDAGAKDVYLTNIMMKKNRPAQKLSVLIAEDQREKIEEIIFKETSTLGIRRREVERSCLQRKYFELNSSIGNITIKAAYYKGELIKYSP
;
A
#
# COMPACT_ATOMS: atom_id res chain seq x y z
N MET A 1 -1.33 9.45 -19.47
CA MET A 1 -1.01 9.85 -18.09
C MET A 1 0.49 9.72 -17.90
N SER A 2 1.17 10.78 -17.50
CA SER A 2 2.62 10.76 -17.21
C SER A 2 2.88 9.91 -15.96
N GLY A 3 4.07 9.29 -15.87
CA GLY A 3 4.48 8.58 -14.66
C GLY A 3 4.78 9.52 -13.47
N GLU A 4 5.05 10.79 -13.73
CA GLU A 4 5.40 11.78 -12.70
C GLU A 4 4.29 11.99 -11.66
N ILE A 5 3.03 11.78 -12.07
CA ILE A 5 1.88 11.93 -11.18
C ILE A 5 1.90 10.95 -10.01
N TYR A 6 2.57 9.80 -10.15
CA TYR A 6 2.62 8.81 -9.07
C TYR A 6 3.38 9.32 -7.85
N SER A 7 4.31 10.26 -8.02
CA SER A 7 5.00 10.92 -6.91
C SER A 7 4.05 11.71 -6.00
N TYR A 8 2.96 12.25 -6.56
CA TYR A 8 1.90 12.92 -5.80
C TYR A 8 0.83 11.93 -5.35
N LEU A 9 0.37 11.05 -6.24
CA LEU A 9 -0.76 10.17 -5.99
C LEU A 9 -0.49 9.15 -4.88
N PHE A 10 0.72 8.59 -4.81
CA PHE A 10 1.09 7.60 -3.79
C PHE A 10 0.92 8.14 -2.36
N PRO A 11 1.59 9.25 -1.96
CA PRO A 11 1.41 9.79 -0.63
C PRO A 11 -0.03 10.22 -0.37
N SER A 12 -0.72 10.84 -1.34
CA SER A 12 -2.13 11.22 -1.15
C SER A 12 -3.04 10.04 -0.84
N LEU A 13 -2.85 8.89 -1.49
CA LEU A 13 -3.61 7.68 -1.21
C LEU A 13 -3.25 7.06 0.14
N LEU A 14 -1.96 7.05 0.50
CA LEU A 14 -1.49 6.52 1.79
C LEU A 14 -2.01 7.38 2.96
N ASP A 15 -1.88 8.70 2.86
CA ASP A 15 -2.41 9.67 3.83
C ASP A 15 -3.93 9.60 3.94
N ALA A 16 -4.60 9.25 2.85
CA ALA A 16 -6.04 9.03 2.85
C ALA A 16 -6.48 7.74 3.56
N GLY A 17 -5.56 6.82 3.89
CA GLY A 17 -5.84 5.58 4.61
C GLY A 17 -5.62 4.30 3.80
N ALA A 18 -4.99 4.37 2.63
CA ALA A 18 -4.60 3.17 1.90
C ALA A 18 -3.59 2.34 2.72
N LYS A 19 -3.83 1.03 2.78
CA LYS A 19 -2.94 0.06 3.45
C LYS A 19 -1.73 -0.28 2.59
N ASP A 20 -1.87 -0.18 1.27
CA ASP A 20 -0.81 -0.41 0.29
C ASP A 20 -1.17 0.23 -1.06
N VAL A 21 -0.16 0.69 -1.80
CA VAL A 21 -0.31 1.31 -3.13
C VAL A 21 0.84 0.81 -4.01
N TYR A 22 0.53 0.22 -5.16
CA TYR A 22 1.55 -0.27 -6.08
C TYR A 22 1.13 -0.19 -7.55
N LEU A 23 2.12 -0.25 -8.43
CA LEU A 23 1.95 -0.29 -9.88
C LEU A 23 2.33 -1.66 -10.44
N THR A 24 1.65 -2.06 -11.51
CA THR A 24 2.08 -3.15 -12.37
C THR A 24 2.21 -2.64 -13.79
N ASN A 25 3.39 -2.81 -14.41
CA ASN A 25 3.56 -2.58 -15.84
C ASN A 25 2.67 -3.54 -16.62
N ILE A 26 1.83 -3.02 -17.52
CA ILE A 26 0.95 -3.83 -18.38
C ILE A 26 1.01 -3.34 -19.82
N MET A 27 0.61 -4.22 -20.74
CA MET A 27 0.31 -3.85 -22.13
C MET A 27 -1.19 -3.81 -22.35
N MET A 28 -1.70 -2.71 -22.88
CA MET A 28 -3.11 -2.51 -23.22
C MET A 28 -3.37 -2.67 -24.72
N LYS A 29 -4.65 -2.69 -25.10
CA LYS A 29 -5.08 -2.68 -26.52
C LYS A 29 -4.37 -1.60 -27.33
N LYS A 30 -4.23 -1.83 -28.63
CA LYS A 30 -3.44 -0.97 -29.55
C LYS A 30 -1.96 -0.87 -29.16
N ASN A 31 -1.42 -1.93 -28.55
CA ASN A 31 -0.02 -2.05 -28.13
C ASN A 31 0.48 -0.87 -27.28
N ARG A 32 -0.36 -0.39 -26.34
CA ARG A 32 -0.03 0.77 -25.51
C ARG A 32 0.55 0.30 -24.17
N PRO A 33 1.81 0.63 -23.84
CA PRO A 33 2.33 0.45 -22.50
C PRO A 33 1.52 1.28 -21.50
N ALA A 34 1.20 0.70 -20.35
CA ALA A 34 0.44 1.37 -19.31
C ALA A 34 0.82 0.86 -17.92
N GLN A 35 0.33 1.58 -16.91
CA GLN A 35 0.49 1.24 -15.51
C GLN A 35 -0.86 0.87 -14.92
N LYS A 36 -0.93 -0.30 -14.27
CA LYS A 36 -2.08 -0.70 -13.46
C LYS A 36 -1.85 -0.24 -12.02
N LEU A 37 -2.57 0.79 -11.59
CA LEU A 37 -2.64 1.17 -10.19
C LEU A 37 -3.45 0.14 -9.40
N SER A 38 -2.92 -0.29 -8.26
CA SER A 38 -3.60 -1.18 -7.32
C SER A 38 -3.45 -0.62 -5.92
N VAL A 39 -4.57 -0.52 -5.21
CA VAL A 39 -4.65 0.08 -3.88
C VAL A 39 -5.37 -0.90 -2.95
N LEU A 40 -4.75 -1.24 -1.82
CA LEU A 40 -5.40 -2.02 -0.77
C LEU A 40 -5.95 -1.07 0.27
N ILE A 41 -7.23 -1.21 0.60
CA ILE A 41 -7.94 -0.30 1.51
C ILE A 41 -8.73 -1.10 2.55
N ALA A 42 -9.18 -0.41 3.60
CA ALA A 42 -10.32 -0.89 4.38
C ALA A 42 -11.62 -0.40 3.71
N GLU A 43 -12.72 -1.14 3.91
CA GLU A 43 -13.99 -0.86 3.22
C GLU A 43 -14.57 0.51 3.56
N ASP A 44 -14.37 0.97 4.80
CA ASP A 44 -14.75 2.30 5.27
C ASP A 44 -14.00 3.46 4.58
N GLN A 45 -12.85 3.19 3.96
CA GLN A 45 -12.05 4.19 3.22
C GLN A 45 -12.38 4.25 1.72
N ARG A 46 -13.30 3.41 1.25
CA ARG A 46 -13.62 3.21 -0.17
C ARG A 46 -13.94 4.50 -0.92
N GLU A 47 -14.96 5.24 -0.47
CA GLU A 47 -15.47 6.40 -1.21
C GLU A 47 -14.42 7.51 -1.33
N LYS A 48 -13.70 7.76 -0.23
CA LYS A 48 -12.60 8.72 -0.17
C LYS A 48 -11.47 8.37 -1.15
N ILE A 49 -11.07 7.09 -1.20
CA ILE A 49 -10.00 6.63 -2.09
C ILE A 49 -10.44 6.67 -3.55
N GLU A 50 -11.67 6.26 -3.85
CA GLU A 50 -12.22 6.35 -5.20
C GLU A 50 -12.27 7.79 -5.70
N GLU A 51 -12.70 8.73 -4.84
CA GLU A 51 -12.74 10.16 -5.16
C GLU A 51 -11.36 10.69 -5.56
N ILE A 52 -10.32 10.38 -4.78
CA ILE A 52 -8.94 10.77 -5.10
C ILE A 52 -8.54 10.19 -6.46
N ILE A 53 -8.78 8.90 -6.71
CA ILE A 53 -8.40 8.26 -7.97
C ILE A 53 -9.15 8.88 -9.15
N PHE A 54 -10.43 9.19 -9.02
CA PHE A 54 -11.20 9.80 -10.11
C PHE A 54 -10.80 11.26 -10.38
N LYS A 55 -10.46 12.03 -9.35
CA LYS A 55 -10.04 13.43 -9.50
C LYS A 55 -8.63 13.55 -10.08
N GLU A 56 -7.72 12.71 -9.59
CA GLU A 56 -6.30 12.85 -9.89
C GLU A 56 -5.85 12.00 -11.09
N THR A 57 -6.65 11.02 -11.54
CA THR A 57 -6.27 10.14 -12.65
C THR A 57 -7.22 10.27 -13.84
N SER A 58 -6.76 9.85 -15.02
CA SER A 58 -7.62 9.81 -16.22
C SER A 58 -8.51 8.57 -16.29
N THR A 59 -8.68 7.80 -15.21
CA THR A 59 -9.52 6.60 -15.24
C THR A 59 -11.00 6.96 -15.30
N LEU A 60 -11.77 6.17 -16.04
CA LEU A 60 -13.23 6.29 -16.09
C LEU A 60 -13.94 5.26 -15.20
N GLY A 61 -13.19 4.38 -14.53
CA GLY A 61 -13.76 3.36 -13.67
C GLY A 61 -12.72 2.64 -12.83
N ILE A 62 -13.18 2.08 -11.71
CA ILE A 62 -12.38 1.30 -10.77
C ILE A 62 -13.03 -0.07 -10.63
N ARG A 63 -12.21 -1.13 -10.62
CA ARG A 63 -12.65 -2.50 -10.33
C ARG A 63 -12.25 -2.86 -8.91
N ARG A 64 -13.19 -3.43 -8.17
CA ARG A 64 -13.04 -3.77 -6.75
C ARG A 64 -13.26 -5.26 -6.54
N ARG A 65 -12.55 -5.81 -5.55
CA ARG A 65 -12.75 -7.16 -5.03
C ARG A 65 -12.34 -7.17 -3.56
N GLU A 66 -13.12 -7.85 -2.74
CA GLU A 66 -12.75 -8.12 -1.37
C GLU A 66 -11.64 -9.17 -1.32
N VAL A 67 -10.73 -9.02 -0.36
CA VAL A 67 -9.64 -9.96 -0.12
C VAL A 67 -9.49 -10.15 1.38
N GLU A 68 -9.35 -11.41 1.79
CA GLU A 68 -9.00 -11.75 3.16
C GLU A 68 -7.48 -11.80 3.32
N ARG A 69 -7.01 -11.49 4.53
CA ARG A 69 -5.57 -11.46 4.82
C ARG A 69 -5.27 -12.10 6.18
N SER A 70 -4.55 -13.20 6.17
CA SER A 70 -3.89 -13.71 7.36
C SER A 70 -2.66 -12.84 7.69
N CYS A 71 -2.52 -12.42 8.95
CA CYS A 71 -1.41 -11.61 9.40
C CYS A 71 -0.78 -12.19 10.66
N LEU A 72 0.54 -12.08 10.77
CA LEU A 72 1.28 -12.33 12.00
C LEU A 72 0.94 -11.25 13.03
N GLN A 73 0.93 -11.65 14.31
CA GLN A 73 0.91 -10.68 15.40
C GLN A 73 2.24 -9.94 15.41
N ARG A 74 2.20 -8.61 15.57
CA ARG A 74 3.40 -7.76 15.55
C ARG A 74 3.56 -7.08 16.89
N LYS A 75 4.80 -6.99 17.37
CA LYS A 75 5.19 -6.13 18.49
C LYS A 75 6.38 -5.28 18.07
N TYR A 76 6.45 -4.08 18.63
CA TYR A 76 7.56 -3.16 18.43
C TYR A 76 8.31 -3.03 19.75
N PHE A 77 9.63 -3.07 19.68
CA PHE A 77 10.52 -2.95 20.82
C PHE A 77 11.60 -1.92 20.50
N GLU A 78 12.00 -1.12 21.48
CA GLU A 78 13.16 -0.23 21.35
C GLU A 78 14.41 -0.93 21.87
N LEU A 79 15.48 -0.89 21.08
CA LEU A 79 16.80 -1.37 21.45
C LEU A 79 17.76 -0.17 21.49
N ASN A 80 18.29 0.13 22.68
CA ASN A 80 19.38 1.08 22.84
C ASN A 80 20.67 0.40 22.36
N SER A 81 21.14 0.75 21.16
CA SER A 81 22.40 0.25 20.61
C SER A 81 23.52 1.27 20.80
N SER A 82 24.77 0.85 20.60
CA SER A 82 25.94 1.74 20.65
C SER A 82 25.91 2.87 19.60
N ILE A 83 25.03 2.77 18.61
CA ILE A 83 24.86 3.75 17.51
C ILE A 83 23.51 4.48 17.57
N GLY A 84 22.75 4.32 18.65
CA GLY A 84 21.46 4.98 18.86
C GLY A 84 20.28 4.01 19.07
N ASN A 85 19.09 4.57 19.21
CA ASN A 85 17.87 3.80 19.48
C ASN A 85 17.32 3.22 18.18
N ILE A 86 17.10 1.91 18.14
CA ILE A 86 16.56 1.20 16.99
C ILE A 86 15.21 0.61 17.39
N THR A 87 14.18 0.85 16.58
CA THR A 87 12.88 0.18 16.75
C THR A 87 12.89 -1.15 16.00
N ILE A 88 12.72 -2.26 16.71
CA ILE A 88 12.65 -3.59 16.13
C ILE A 88 11.18 -4.01 16.00
N LYS A 89 10.78 -4.36 14.78
CA LYS A 89 9.52 -5.01 14.47
C LYS A 89 9.66 -6.53 14.57
N ALA A 90 9.07 -7.11 15.61
CA ALA A 90 9.01 -8.54 15.85
C ALA A 90 7.68 -9.13 15.36
N ALA A 91 7.73 -10.28 14.69
CA ALA A 91 6.55 -10.98 14.19
C ALA A 91 6.39 -12.37 14.82
N TYR A 92 5.18 -12.66 15.28
CA TYR A 92 4.82 -13.87 16.01
C TYR A 92 3.79 -14.70 15.25
N TYR A 93 4.00 -16.01 15.21
CA TYR A 93 3.06 -17.02 14.70
C TYR A 93 2.67 -17.96 15.83
N LYS A 94 1.37 -18.00 16.19
CA LYS A 94 0.87 -18.82 17.32
C LYS A 94 1.62 -18.61 18.64
N GLY A 95 2.07 -17.38 18.90
CA GLY A 95 2.85 -17.03 20.10
C GLY A 95 4.36 -17.25 19.97
N GLU A 96 4.81 -17.95 18.93
CA GLU A 96 6.23 -18.16 18.67
C GLU A 96 6.81 -17.01 17.86
N LEU A 97 7.95 -16.50 18.30
CA LEU A 97 8.68 -15.43 17.64
C LEU A 97 9.48 -15.98 16.47
N ILE A 98 9.11 -15.58 15.25
CA ILE A 98 9.67 -16.19 14.03
C ILE A 98 10.48 -15.20 13.17
N LYS A 99 10.32 -13.89 13.37
CA LYS A 99 11.04 -12.88 12.59
C LYS A 99 11.25 -11.58 13.35
N TYR A 100 12.39 -10.94 13.08
CA TYR A 100 12.71 -9.58 13.45
C TYR A 100 13.08 -8.78 12.21
N SER A 101 12.76 -7.49 12.22
CA SER A 101 13.24 -6.49 11.27
C SER A 101 13.55 -5.24 12.07
N PRO A 102 14.75 -4.66 11.95
CA PRO A 102 14.95 -3.25 12.24
C PRO A 102 14.01 -2.38 11.40
#